data_AF-A0A1I7WHQ4-F1
#
_entry.id   AF-A0A1I7WHQ4-F1
#
_cell.length_a   1.000
_cell.length_b   1.000
_cell.length_c   1.000
_cell.angle_alpha   90.00
_cell.angle_beta   90.00
_cell.angle_gamma   90.00
#
_symmetry.space_group_name_H-M   'P 1'
#
loop_
_entity.id
_entity.type
_entity.pdbx_description
1 polymer ?
#
loop_
_entity_poly.entity_id
_entity_poly.type
_entity_poly.pdbx_seq_one_letter_code
_entity_poly.pdbx_strand_id
1 'polypeptide(L)'
;MVSELYFTAEEQTWSANIKRAIINMLQLNQERIGRTDEKNVEMEREIVVKKENEYFTAVEKTIEGDCEVAYTVVSEAEKTTVTKSINFEKCSRRTDIMYNIRYGSECNMCKDSEMLHPQTVYTYVLEKNILKSVEGRSMYTIMLNEQPMMKTEVRTSLTLENSKEMSHQIELSSERKEDLLYSNKWENQIEQFYKNGDVVDVIPFEDYTNKIEHISNIVSDMIEIHENKPETAHQLARLIEMLQGATLTFTFLANKKIMSLIENSLAIAGTRIASIIYSNS
;
A
#
# COMPACT_ATOMS: atom_id res chain seq x y z
N MET A 1 -3.28 17.22 14.57
CA MET A 1 -2.77 16.25 13.57
C MET A 1 -2.49 14.91 14.26
N VAL A 2 -2.51 13.80 13.52
CA VAL A 2 -2.16 12.48 14.07
C VAL A 2 -0.67 12.49 14.42
N SER A 3 -0.36 12.42 15.70
CA SER A 3 1.02 12.39 16.19
C SER A 3 1.55 10.97 16.24
N GLU A 4 0.77 10.06 16.84
CA GLU A 4 1.22 8.75 17.28
C GLU A 4 0.09 7.73 17.18
N LEU A 5 0.45 6.50 16.84
CA LEU A 5 -0.43 5.34 16.84
C LEU A 5 0.08 4.32 17.86
N TYR A 6 -0.88 3.66 18.52
CA TYR A 6 -0.63 2.66 19.52
C TYR A 6 -1.18 1.32 19.03
N PHE A 7 -0.28 0.36 18.85
CA PHE A 7 -0.61 -1.01 18.48
C PHE A 7 -0.22 -1.97 19.60
N THR A 8 -0.96 -3.07 19.71
CA THR A 8 -0.58 -4.18 20.59
C THR A 8 0.68 -4.85 20.06
N ALA A 9 1.45 -5.50 20.94
CA ALA A 9 2.69 -6.15 20.54
C ALA A 9 2.50 -7.28 19.50
N GLU A 10 1.34 -7.92 19.52
CA GLU A 10 0.94 -9.02 18.61
C GLU A 10 0.38 -8.51 17.27
N GLU A 11 0.21 -7.19 17.09
CA GLU A 11 -0.35 -6.63 15.87
C GLU A 11 0.56 -6.90 14.66
N GLN A 12 -0.01 -7.60 13.67
CA GLN A 12 0.67 -7.90 12.41
C GLN A 12 0.79 -6.63 11.54
N THR A 13 1.92 -6.50 10.85
CA THR A 13 2.27 -5.30 10.05
C THR A 13 1.21 -4.94 9.01
N TRP A 14 0.66 -5.93 8.28
CA TRP A 14 -0.35 -5.68 7.26
C TRP A 14 -1.64 -5.10 7.85
N SER A 15 -2.06 -5.60 9.02
CA SER A 15 -3.27 -5.13 9.72
C SER A 15 -3.05 -3.72 10.28
N ALA A 16 -1.87 -3.46 10.86
CA ALA A 16 -1.47 -2.13 11.28
C ALA A 16 -1.48 -1.13 10.11
N ASN A 17 -1.02 -1.52 8.92
CA ASN A 17 -1.04 -0.67 7.73
C ASN A 17 -2.46 -0.37 7.22
N ILE A 18 -3.40 -1.32 7.31
CA ILE A 18 -4.82 -1.06 7.01
C ILE A 18 -5.39 -0.04 8.00
N LYS A 19 -5.11 -0.21 9.31
CA LYS A 19 -5.54 0.72 10.35
C LYS A 19 -4.95 2.13 10.13
N ARG A 20 -3.68 2.24 9.73
CA ARG A 20 -3.06 3.51 9.32
C ARG A 20 -3.83 4.17 8.18
N ALA A 21 -4.23 3.41 7.16
CA ALA A 21 -4.97 3.96 6.02
C ALA A 21 -6.30 4.58 6.46
N ILE A 22 -7.01 3.92 7.39
CA ILE A 22 -8.25 4.43 7.97
C ILE A 22 -8.00 5.71 8.76
N ILE A 23 -7.00 5.73 9.65
CA ILE A 23 -6.68 6.90 10.47
C ILE A 23 -6.18 8.08 9.60
N ASN A 24 -5.46 7.80 8.52
CA ASN A 24 -5.00 8.81 7.57
C ASN A 24 -6.19 9.56 6.93
N MET A 25 -7.32 8.88 6.68
CA MET A 25 -8.54 9.53 6.22
C MET A 25 -9.16 10.49 7.25
N LEU A 26 -8.80 10.37 8.53
CA LEU A 26 -9.26 11.28 9.60
C LEU A 26 -8.30 12.46 9.82
N GLN A 27 -7.13 12.45 9.18
CA GLN A 27 -6.13 13.49 9.34
C GLN A 27 -6.50 14.76 8.55
N LEU A 28 -7.10 15.71 9.26
CA LEU A 28 -7.51 17.00 8.73
C LEU A 28 -7.00 18.14 9.63
N ASN A 29 -6.44 19.20 9.03
CA ASN A 29 -5.94 20.36 9.76
C ASN A 29 -7.07 21.36 10.07
N GLN A 30 -7.94 21.01 11.01
CA GLN A 30 -9.12 21.83 11.36
C GLN A 30 -8.75 23.22 11.92
N GLU A 31 -7.59 23.37 12.58
CA GLU A 31 -7.14 24.65 13.15
C GLU A 31 -6.98 25.75 12.09
N ARG A 32 -6.62 25.38 10.86
CA ARG A 32 -6.51 26.32 9.74
C ARG A 32 -7.80 26.46 8.95
N ILE A 33 -8.66 25.45 8.93
CA ILE A 33 -9.94 25.42 8.20
C ILE A 33 -11.03 26.23 8.93
N GLY A 34 -10.94 26.35 10.26
CA GLY A 34 -11.92 27.02 11.12
C GLY A 34 -11.61 28.48 11.48
N ARG A 35 -10.60 29.11 10.86
CA ARG A 35 -10.32 30.55 11.03
C ARG A 35 -11.29 31.42 10.24
N THR A 36 -12.58 31.22 10.46
CA THR A 36 -13.53 32.33 10.32
C THR A 36 -13.26 33.26 11.49
N ASP A 37 -12.65 34.41 11.24
CA ASP A 37 -12.44 35.48 12.22
C ASP A 37 -13.79 35.95 12.81
N GLU A 38 -14.32 35.25 13.82
CA GLU A 38 -15.44 35.73 14.63
C GLU A 38 -15.07 36.99 15.43
N LYS A 39 -13.79 37.39 15.44
CA LYS A 39 -13.32 38.59 16.16
C LYS A 39 -13.37 39.89 15.35
N ASN A 40 -13.76 39.87 14.07
CA ASN A 40 -13.81 41.10 13.25
C ASN A 40 -15.21 41.50 12.72
N VAL A 41 -16.29 40.80 13.11
CA VAL A 41 -17.64 41.00 12.51
C VAL A 41 -18.55 41.93 13.31
N GLU A 42 -18.02 42.81 14.17
CA GLU A 42 -18.85 43.88 14.78
C GLU A 42 -18.90 45.18 13.96
N MET A 43 -18.23 45.26 12.81
CA MET A 43 -18.20 46.52 12.07
C MET A 43 -18.14 46.35 10.56
N GLU A 44 -19.10 45.65 9.95
CA GLU A 44 -19.46 45.86 8.53
C GLU A 44 -20.76 45.12 8.19
N ARG A 45 -21.89 45.81 8.38
CA ARG A 45 -23.16 45.41 7.76
C ARG A 45 -23.09 45.74 6.27
N GLU A 46 -23.63 44.82 5.46
CA GLU A 46 -23.94 44.99 4.02
C GLU A 46 -22.79 44.93 3.02
N ILE A 47 -22.08 43.79 2.96
CA ILE A 47 -21.52 43.32 1.68
C ILE A 47 -21.87 41.83 1.57
N VAL A 48 -22.44 41.43 0.43
CA VAL A 48 -22.61 40.04 0.03
C VAL A 48 -21.20 39.45 -0.12
N VAL A 49 -20.60 38.98 0.97
CA VAL A 49 -19.28 38.36 0.95
C VAL A 49 -19.46 37.02 0.26
N LYS A 50 -19.09 36.98 -1.03
CA LYS A 50 -18.70 35.73 -1.69
C LYS A 50 -17.67 35.09 -0.76
N LYS A 51 -18.03 33.98 -0.10
CA LYS A 51 -17.10 33.15 0.66
C LYS A 51 -15.99 32.75 -0.32
N GLU A 52 -14.84 33.41 -0.23
CA GLU A 52 -13.70 33.10 -1.09
C GLU A 52 -13.19 31.70 -0.74
N ASN A 53 -12.76 30.95 -1.75
CA ASN A 53 -12.13 29.66 -1.53
C ASN A 53 -10.79 29.89 -0.83
N GLU A 54 -10.58 29.28 0.33
CA GLU A 54 -9.31 29.39 1.05
C GLU A 54 -8.33 28.34 0.53
N TYR A 55 -7.06 28.72 0.41
CA TYR A 55 -5.98 27.83 0.01
C TYR A 55 -4.80 27.96 0.95
N PHE A 56 -4.23 26.83 1.38
CA PHE A 56 -3.00 26.82 2.15
C PHE A 56 -2.22 25.51 1.95
N THR A 57 -0.94 25.55 2.28
CA THR A 57 -0.10 24.36 2.33
C THR A 57 0.38 24.08 3.75
N ALA A 58 0.70 22.81 4.02
CA ALA A 58 1.31 22.36 5.26
C ALA A 58 2.22 21.16 4.96
N VAL A 59 3.21 20.92 5.81
CA VAL A 59 3.99 19.66 5.75
C VAL A 59 3.33 18.69 6.71
N GLU A 60 2.92 17.53 6.21
CA GLU A 60 2.21 16.52 6.97
C GLU A 60 2.76 15.12 6.72
N LYS A 61 2.84 14.34 7.79
CA LYS A 61 3.04 12.90 7.70
C LYS A 61 1.73 12.25 7.28
N THR A 62 1.76 11.54 6.16
CA THR A 62 0.66 10.74 5.63
C THR A 62 1.07 9.28 5.61
N ILE A 63 0.16 8.39 5.22
CA ILE A 63 0.54 6.98 5.00
C ILE A 63 1.60 6.81 3.90
N GLU A 64 1.65 7.71 2.90
CA GLU A 64 2.51 7.61 1.72
C GLU A 64 3.88 8.29 1.89
N GLY A 65 4.00 9.17 2.88
CA GLY A 65 5.20 9.99 3.05
C GLY A 65 5.02 11.19 3.96
N ASP A 66 6.15 11.80 4.30
CA ASP A 66 6.23 13.09 4.98
C ASP A 66 6.42 14.18 3.90
N CYS A 67 5.32 14.80 3.50
CA CYS A 67 5.22 15.59 2.28
C CYS A 67 4.50 16.92 2.50
N GLU A 68 4.77 17.90 1.63
CA GLU A 68 3.90 19.06 1.49
C GLU A 68 2.53 18.60 0.98
N VAL A 69 1.48 19.06 1.65
CA VAL A 69 0.09 18.85 1.26
C VAL A 69 -0.56 20.21 1.01
N ALA A 70 -1.43 20.26 0.00
CA ALA A 70 -2.18 21.45 -0.35
C ALA A 70 -3.65 21.27 -0.01
N TYR A 71 -4.21 22.27 0.67
CA TYR A 71 -5.60 22.32 1.08
C TYR A 71 -6.35 23.39 0.30
N THR A 72 -7.55 23.05 -0.16
CA THR A 72 -8.54 23.98 -0.70
C THR A 72 -9.82 23.83 0.10
N VAL A 73 -10.34 24.92 0.66
CA VAL A 73 -11.56 24.94 1.47
C VAL A 73 -12.63 25.71 0.73
N VAL A 74 -13.79 25.09 0.55
CA VAL A 74 -14.97 25.66 -0.07
C VAL A 74 -16.11 25.60 0.92
N SER A 75 -16.45 26.75 1.49
CA SER A 75 -17.50 26.88 2.50
C SER A 75 -18.82 27.30 1.86
N GLU A 76 -19.85 26.46 1.97
CA GLU A 76 -21.22 26.77 1.55
C GLU A 76 -22.08 27.13 2.78
N ALA A 77 -23.40 27.29 2.63
CA ALA A 77 -24.29 27.70 3.73
C ALA A 77 -24.37 26.65 4.85
N GLU A 78 -24.44 25.36 4.49
CA GLU A 78 -24.67 24.26 5.43
C GLU A 78 -23.52 23.24 5.50
N LYS A 79 -22.62 23.26 4.50
CA LYS A 79 -21.52 22.31 4.37
C LYS A 79 -20.21 23.02 4.03
N THR A 80 -19.10 22.45 4.44
CA THR A 80 -17.75 22.86 4.05
C THR A 80 -17.07 21.69 3.38
N THR A 81 -16.66 21.86 2.13
CA THR A 81 -15.89 20.87 1.38
C THR A 81 -14.42 21.22 1.48
N VAL A 82 -13.59 20.28 1.92
CA VAL A 82 -12.13 20.47 1.99
C VAL A 82 -11.48 19.47 1.06
N THR A 83 -10.62 19.93 0.17
CA THR A 83 -9.80 19.07 -0.68
C THR A 83 -8.36 19.13 -0.20
N LYS A 84 -7.76 17.97 0.07
CA LYS A 84 -6.34 17.80 0.42
C LYS A 84 -5.66 17.04 -0.71
N SER A 85 -4.61 17.59 -1.30
CA SER A 85 -3.75 16.87 -2.24
C SER A 85 -2.34 16.71 -1.69
N ILE A 86 -1.70 15.59 -2.00
CA ILE A 86 -0.32 15.31 -1.61
C ILE A 86 0.61 15.74 -2.75
N ASN A 87 1.64 16.52 -2.43
CA ASN A 87 2.68 16.91 -3.38
C ASN A 87 3.88 15.97 -3.28
N PHE A 88 3.93 14.97 -4.16
CA PHE A 88 4.98 13.95 -4.16
C PHE A 88 6.37 14.45 -4.58
N GLU A 89 6.44 15.60 -5.24
CA GLU A 89 7.71 16.26 -5.59
C GLU A 89 8.38 16.91 -4.37
N LYS A 90 7.58 17.21 -3.33
CA LYS A 90 8.03 17.86 -2.10
C LYS A 90 7.84 16.95 -0.88
N CYS A 91 8.40 15.75 -0.96
CA CYS A 91 8.47 14.82 0.15
C CYS A 91 9.88 14.77 0.74
N SER A 92 9.99 14.86 2.06
CA SER A 92 11.24 14.61 2.78
C SER A 92 11.52 13.11 2.93
N ARG A 93 10.47 12.29 3.00
CA ARG A 93 10.51 10.83 3.06
C ARG A 93 9.30 10.25 2.33
N ARG A 94 9.52 9.25 1.47
CA ARG A 94 8.47 8.48 0.78
C ARG A 94 8.53 7.01 1.22
N THR A 95 7.37 6.36 1.29
CA THR A 95 7.28 4.93 1.63
C THR A 95 7.32 4.06 0.37
N ASP A 96 8.25 4.35 -0.55
CA ASP A 96 8.39 3.58 -1.79
C ASP A 96 9.23 2.32 -1.57
N ILE A 97 8.89 1.26 -2.30
CA ILE A 97 9.63 0.01 -2.31
C ILE A 97 9.82 -0.38 -3.77
N MET A 98 11.08 -0.58 -4.16
CA MET A 98 11.44 -1.08 -5.48
C MET A 98 11.98 -2.50 -5.32
N TYR A 99 11.32 -3.46 -5.94
CA TYR A 99 11.72 -4.87 -5.94
C TYR A 99 12.72 -5.13 -7.07
N ASN A 100 13.63 -6.09 -6.85
CA ASN A 100 14.55 -6.61 -7.87
C ASN A 100 15.47 -5.56 -8.58
N ILE A 101 15.72 -4.41 -7.97
CA ILE A 101 16.67 -3.39 -8.50
C ILE A 101 18.16 -3.76 -8.29
N ARG A 102 18.46 -4.98 -7.84
CA ARG A 102 19.82 -5.46 -7.52
C ARG A 102 20.82 -5.38 -8.68
N TYR A 103 20.33 -5.41 -9.92
CA TYR A 103 21.14 -5.26 -11.14
C TYR A 103 20.95 -3.90 -11.83
N GLY A 104 20.14 -3.02 -11.23
CA GLY A 104 19.94 -1.67 -11.72
C GLY A 104 21.17 -0.80 -11.45
N SER A 105 21.46 0.13 -12.36
CA SER A 105 22.44 1.19 -12.15
C SER A 105 21.78 2.53 -12.48
N GLU A 106 22.18 3.59 -11.77
CA GLU A 106 21.67 4.93 -12.05
C GLU A 106 22.11 5.38 -13.45
N CYS A 107 21.13 5.62 -14.32
CA CYS A 107 21.38 6.20 -15.64
C CYS A 107 21.27 7.72 -15.56
N ASN A 108 22.40 8.43 -15.53
CA ASN A 108 22.43 9.90 -15.48
C ASN A 108 21.82 10.57 -16.72
N MET A 109 21.78 9.88 -17.88
CA MET A 109 21.18 10.41 -19.11
C MET A 109 19.69 10.08 -19.27
N CYS A 110 19.13 9.28 -18.34
CA CYS A 110 17.73 8.85 -18.35
C CYS A 110 16.91 9.56 -17.25
N LYS A 111 17.47 10.59 -16.60
CA LYS A 111 16.91 11.24 -15.40
C LYS A 111 15.58 11.96 -15.62
N ASP A 112 15.23 12.27 -16.87
CA ASP A 112 14.07 13.11 -17.17
C ASP A 112 12.76 12.32 -17.36
N SER A 113 12.78 10.99 -17.25
CA SER A 113 11.55 10.19 -17.26
C SER A 113 11.32 9.55 -15.89
N GLU A 114 10.70 10.29 -14.96
CA GLU A 114 10.09 9.63 -13.80
C GLU A 114 9.10 8.58 -14.30
N MET A 115 9.42 7.32 -14.09
CA MET A 115 8.60 6.23 -14.61
C MET A 115 7.26 6.14 -13.86
N LEU A 116 7.20 6.59 -12.62
CA LEU A 116 6.03 6.50 -11.74
C LEU A 116 5.53 7.90 -11.36
N HIS A 117 4.29 8.20 -11.74
CA HIS A 117 3.61 9.45 -11.41
C HIS A 117 2.47 9.17 -10.41
N PRO A 118 2.72 9.38 -9.10
CA PRO A 118 1.69 9.26 -8.07
C PRO A 118 0.86 10.54 -7.95
N GLN A 119 -0.42 10.38 -7.67
CA GLN A 119 -1.34 11.47 -7.36
C GLN A 119 -2.35 11.01 -6.33
N THR A 120 -2.44 11.70 -5.20
CA THR A 120 -3.42 11.39 -4.15
C THR A 120 -4.19 12.64 -3.77
N VAL A 121 -5.51 12.51 -3.73
CA VAL A 121 -6.45 13.56 -3.35
C VAL A 121 -7.48 12.99 -2.38
N TYR A 122 -7.73 13.71 -1.28
CA TYR A 122 -8.81 13.45 -0.35
C TYR A 122 -9.81 14.60 -0.38
N THR A 123 -11.10 14.27 -0.43
CA THR A 123 -12.20 15.22 -0.37
C THR A 123 -13.00 14.95 0.90
N TYR A 124 -13.05 15.93 1.78
CA TYR A 124 -13.75 15.87 3.07
C TYR A 124 -15.02 16.72 3.00
N VAL A 125 -16.10 16.23 3.58
CA VAL A 125 -17.34 16.97 3.76
C VAL A 125 -17.59 17.17 5.24
N LEU A 126 -17.64 18.43 5.66
CA LEU A 126 -17.91 18.84 7.03
C LEU A 126 -19.30 19.50 7.09
N GLU A 127 -20.10 19.14 8.09
CA GLU A 127 -21.34 19.84 8.43
C GLU A 127 -21.25 20.30 9.87
N LYS A 128 -21.44 21.61 10.13
CA LYS A 128 -21.29 22.18 11.48
C LYS A 128 -19.98 21.75 12.17
N ASN A 129 -18.87 21.74 11.41
CA ASN A 129 -17.54 21.29 11.84
C ASN A 129 -17.40 19.79 12.19
N ILE A 130 -18.42 18.98 11.92
CA ILE A 130 -18.37 17.52 12.09
C ILE A 130 -18.06 16.88 10.75
N LEU A 131 -17.06 15.99 10.72
CA LEU A 131 -16.74 15.19 9.52
C LEU A 131 -17.88 14.21 9.22
N LYS A 132 -18.54 14.43 8.09
CA LYS A 132 -19.64 13.58 7.60
C LYS A 132 -19.17 12.52 6.65
N SER A 133 -18.28 12.87 5.73
CA SER A 133 -17.68 11.89 4.84
C SER A 133 -16.30 12.34 4.38
N VAL A 134 -15.51 11.36 3.96
CA VAL A 134 -14.23 11.56 3.28
C VAL A 134 -14.11 10.54 2.16
N GLU A 135 -13.70 11.01 0.99
CA GLU A 135 -13.38 10.19 -0.17
C GLU A 135 -11.90 10.38 -0.51
N GLY A 136 -11.17 9.29 -0.63
CA GLY A 136 -9.77 9.27 -1.07
C GLY A 136 -9.65 8.69 -2.46
N ARG A 137 -8.81 9.30 -3.28
CA ARG A 137 -8.44 8.81 -4.61
C ARG A 137 -6.93 8.90 -4.78
N SER A 138 -6.29 7.76 -4.84
CA SER A 138 -4.86 7.62 -5.15
C SER A 138 -4.70 6.97 -6.52
N MET A 139 -3.89 7.57 -7.37
CA MET A 139 -3.59 7.13 -8.73
C MET A 139 -2.08 7.00 -8.89
N TYR A 140 -1.64 5.84 -9.34
CA TYR A 140 -0.23 5.56 -9.64
C TYR A 140 -0.14 5.22 -11.11
N THR A 141 0.48 6.11 -11.89
CA THR A 141 0.59 5.95 -13.35
C THR A 141 2.03 5.63 -13.72
N ILE A 142 2.23 4.48 -14.37
CA ILE A 142 3.52 4.10 -14.94
C ILE A 142 3.59 4.61 -16.37
N MET A 143 4.54 5.50 -16.63
CA MET A 143 4.79 6.11 -17.92
C MET A 143 6.05 5.51 -18.55
N LEU A 144 5.97 5.11 -19.82
CA LEU A 144 7.12 4.70 -20.62
C LEU A 144 7.13 5.53 -21.90
N ASN A 145 8.21 6.26 -22.17
CA ASN A 145 8.33 7.17 -23.32
C ASN A 145 7.12 8.12 -23.43
N GLU A 146 6.74 8.75 -22.31
CA GLU A 146 5.60 9.68 -22.21
C GLU A 146 4.21 9.06 -22.51
N GLN A 147 4.13 7.73 -22.61
CA GLN A 147 2.86 7.03 -22.77
C GLN A 147 2.47 6.27 -21.49
N PRO A 148 1.21 6.39 -21.02
CA PRO A 148 0.74 5.65 -19.86
C PRO A 148 0.63 4.16 -20.20
N MET A 149 1.48 3.34 -19.59
CA MET A 149 1.49 1.88 -19.78
C MET A 149 0.56 1.18 -18.79
N MET A 150 0.53 1.66 -17.56
CA MET A 150 -0.27 1.08 -16.49
C MET A 150 -0.77 2.19 -15.57
N LYS A 151 -2.00 2.03 -15.12
CA LYS A 151 -2.58 2.92 -14.11
C LYS A 151 -3.24 2.07 -13.04
N THR A 152 -2.82 2.27 -11.80
CA THR A 152 -3.48 1.73 -10.62
C THR A 152 -4.27 2.85 -9.96
N GLU A 153 -5.53 2.59 -9.65
CA GLU A 153 -6.39 3.53 -8.96
C GLU A 153 -6.96 2.88 -7.70
N VAL A 154 -6.73 3.52 -6.56
CA VAL A 154 -7.26 3.13 -5.25
C VAL A 154 -8.27 4.18 -4.84
N ARG A 155 -9.48 3.72 -4.49
CA ARG A 155 -10.56 4.56 -3.99
C ARG A 155 -10.92 4.12 -2.58
N THR A 156 -11.06 5.09 -1.69
CA THR A 156 -11.49 4.86 -0.31
C THR A 156 -12.65 5.80 0.01
N SER A 157 -13.59 5.34 0.81
CA SER A 157 -14.65 6.18 1.34
C SER A 157 -14.91 5.84 2.81
N LEU A 158 -15.22 6.87 3.59
CA LEU A 158 -15.63 6.74 4.97
C LEU A 158 -16.75 7.75 5.23
N THR A 159 -17.84 7.28 5.82
CA THR A 159 -19.04 8.09 6.08
C THR A 159 -19.48 7.89 7.54
N LEU A 160 -19.83 8.99 8.20
CA LEU A 160 -20.42 8.98 9.54
C LEU A 160 -21.89 8.59 9.42
N GLU A 161 -22.23 7.37 9.84
CA GLU A 161 -23.62 6.90 9.81
C GLU A 161 -24.41 7.32 11.05
N ASN A 162 -23.83 7.17 12.24
CA ASN A 162 -24.50 7.47 13.50
C ASN A 162 -23.49 7.82 14.60
N SER A 163 -23.90 8.64 15.56
CA SER A 163 -23.15 8.98 16.76
C SER A 163 -23.87 8.48 18.00
N LYS A 164 -23.18 7.70 18.84
CA LYS A 164 -23.69 7.24 20.14
C LYS A 164 -22.68 7.60 21.22
N GLU A 165 -23.18 7.94 22.41
CA GLU A 165 -22.33 8.14 23.57
C GLU A 165 -21.71 6.81 24.01
N MET A 166 -20.41 6.83 24.30
CA MET A 166 -19.72 5.69 24.87
C MET A 166 -19.70 5.81 26.39
N SER A 167 -20.11 4.74 27.08
CA SER A 167 -20.20 4.69 28.54
C SER A 167 -18.92 4.23 29.24
N HIS A 168 -17.90 3.81 28.50
CA HIS A 168 -16.66 3.24 29.04
C HIS A 168 -15.44 4.01 28.53
N GLN A 169 -14.44 4.19 29.40
CA GLN A 169 -13.13 4.68 29.01
C GLN A 169 -12.35 3.58 28.28
N ILE A 170 -11.68 3.95 27.21
CA ILE A 170 -10.77 3.05 26.48
C ILE A 170 -9.46 3.00 27.27
N GLU A 171 -9.14 1.86 27.85
CA GLU A 171 -7.83 1.62 28.47
C GLU A 171 -6.79 1.40 27.36
N LEU A 172 -5.72 2.21 27.37
CA LEU A 172 -4.57 2.04 26.50
C LEU A 172 -3.65 0.97 27.12
N SER A 173 -3.38 -0.12 26.38
CA SER A 173 -2.42 -1.14 26.80
C SER A 173 -1.02 -0.86 26.21
N SER A 174 0.01 -1.15 27.00
CA SER A 174 1.42 -0.84 26.72
C SER A 174 1.96 -1.47 25.43
N GLU A 175 2.85 -0.85 24.66
CA GLU A 175 2.75 0.41 23.90
C GLU A 175 3.81 0.29 22.78
N ARG A 176 3.49 -0.32 21.63
CA ARG A 176 4.33 -0.16 20.43
C ARG A 176 3.92 1.15 19.78
N LYS A 177 4.67 2.21 20.10
CA LYS A 177 4.47 3.54 19.55
C LYS A 177 5.01 3.60 18.13
N GLU A 178 4.14 3.94 17.20
CA GLU A 178 4.47 4.04 15.78
C GLU A 178 3.92 5.32 15.14
N ASP A 179 4.45 5.64 13.96
CA ASP A 179 3.96 6.71 13.11
C ASP A 179 2.86 6.23 12.15
N LEU A 180 2.21 7.22 11.51
CA LEU A 180 1.17 6.99 10.49
C LEU A 180 1.73 6.45 9.16
N LEU A 181 3.05 6.54 8.98
CA LEU A 181 3.71 6.15 7.74
C LEU A 181 3.57 4.64 7.52
N TYR A 182 3.37 4.24 6.26
CA TYR A 182 3.31 2.85 5.90
C TYR A 182 4.60 2.12 6.31
N SER A 183 4.44 0.97 6.98
CA SER A 183 5.57 0.13 7.37
C SER A 183 5.85 -0.92 6.28
N ASN A 184 7.00 -0.80 5.63
CA ASN A 184 7.51 -1.74 4.63
C ASN A 184 8.23 -2.98 5.22
N LYS A 185 8.05 -3.24 6.52
CA LYS A 185 8.76 -4.32 7.22
C LYS A 185 8.51 -5.69 6.59
N TRP A 186 7.27 -5.98 6.18
CA TRP A 186 6.89 -7.25 5.58
C TRP A 186 7.51 -7.43 4.19
N GLU A 187 7.44 -6.40 3.37
CA GLU A 187 8.02 -6.35 2.03
C GLU A 187 9.55 -6.48 2.07
N ASN A 188 10.19 -5.83 3.05
CA ASN A 188 11.62 -5.99 3.31
C ASN A 188 11.97 -7.43 3.71
N GLN A 189 11.13 -8.11 4.51
CA GLN A 189 11.33 -9.52 4.85
C GLN A 189 11.22 -10.42 3.61
N ILE A 190 10.24 -10.15 2.74
CA ILE A 190 10.11 -10.84 1.44
C ILE A 190 11.37 -10.62 0.58
N GLU A 191 11.84 -9.39 0.44
CA GLU A 191 13.05 -9.10 -0.33
C GLU A 191 14.32 -9.73 0.27
N GLN A 192 14.46 -9.76 1.60
CA GLN A 192 15.57 -10.45 2.26
C GLN A 192 15.52 -11.95 2.02
N PHE A 193 14.31 -12.54 2.05
CA PHE A 193 14.11 -13.93 1.67
C PHE A 193 14.50 -14.19 0.22
N TYR A 194 14.11 -13.35 -0.73
CA TYR A 194 14.55 -13.49 -2.13
C TYR A 194 16.07 -13.32 -2.33
N LYS A 195 16.75 -12.54 -1.47
CA LYS A 195 18.20 -12.33 -1.54
C LYS A 195 19.00 -13.48 -0.94
N ASN A 196 18.58 -13.94 0.24
CA ASN A 196 19.37 -14.86 1.07
C ASN A 196 18.78 -16.27 1.10
N GLY A 197 17.63 -16.47 0.44
CA GLY A 197 16.82 -17.66 0.60
C GLY A 197 16.40 -17.82 2.06
N ASP A 198 16.50 -19.05 2.53
CA ASP A 198 15.93 -19.53 3.78
C ASP A 198 16.83 -19.28 5.00
N VAL A 199 17.90 -18.51 4.84
CA VAL A 199 18.86 -18.14 5.90
C VAL A 199 18.45 -16.82 6.58
N VAL A 200 17.16 -16.48 6.55
CA VAL A 200 16.61 -15.24 7.11
C VAL A 200 15.87 -15.50 8.42
N ASP A 201 15.79 -14.47 9.27
CA ASP A 201 15.15 -14.58 10.59
C ASP A 201 13.64 -14.84 10.53
N VAL A 202 12.99 -14.46 9.43
CA VAL A 202 11.55 -14.64 9.21
C VAL A 202 11.37 -15.21 7.82
N ILE A 203 10.78 -16.40 7.72
CA ILE A 203 10.43 -17.05 6.45
C ILE A 203 9.05 -16.52 6.03
N PRO A 204 8.96 -15.67 4.99
CA PRO A 204 7.68 -15.26 4.48
C PRO A 204 6.93 -16.50 3.96
N PHE A 205 5.60 -16.52 4.11
CA PHE A 205 4.73 -17.58 3.58
C PHE A 205 4.74 -18.94 4.31
N GLU A 206 5.27 -19.04 5.53
CA GLU A 206 5.25 -20.29 6.31
C GLU A 206 3.82 -20.87 6.48
N ASP A 207 2.85 -20.00 6.77
CA ASP A 207 1.45 -20.34 7.13
C ASP A 207 0.55 -20.85 5.99
N TYR A 208 1.04 -20.96 4.75
CA TYR A 208 0.22 -21.49 3.66
C TYR A 208 -0.03 -23.00 3.86
N THR A 209 -1.28 -23.36 4.19
CA THR A 209 -1.74 -24.75 4.26
C THR A 209 -2.02 -25.29 2.84
N ASN A 210 -1.90 -26.61 2.64
CA ASN A 210 -2.13 -27.30 1.35
C ASN A 210 -1.21 -26.92 0.17
N LYS A 211 0.00 -26.39 0.43
CA LYS A 211 1.01 -26.04 -0.60
C LYS A 211 1.25 -27.15 -1.64
N ILE A 212 1.36 -28.41 -1.19
CA ILE A 212 1.68 -29.56 -2.04
C ILE A 212 0.55 -29.82 -3.06
N GLU A 213 -0.70 -29.77 -2.61
CA GLU A 213 -1.86 -30.01 -3.46
C GLU A 213 -1.97 -28.94 -4.55
N HIS A 214 -1.79 -27.67 -4.18
CA HIS A 214 -1.80 -26.58 -5.14
C HIS A 214 -0.65 -26.66 -6.16
N ILE A 215 0.56 -27.01 -5.72
CA ILE A 215 1.70 -27.20 -6.62
C ILE A 215 1.42 -28.36 -7.59
N SER A 216 0.88 -29.47 -7.10
CA SER A 216 0.52 -30.62 -7.94
C SER A 216 -0.52 -30.26 -9.00
N ASN A 217 -1.54 -29.47 -8.64
CA ASN A 217 -2.58 -29.03 -9.56
C ASN A 217 -2.01 -28.09 -10.65
N ILE A 218 -1.21 -27.08 -10.26
CA ILE A 218 -0.59 -26.15 -11.21
C ILE A 218 0.34 -26.90 -12.18
N VAL A 219 1.17 -27.80 -11.67
CA VAL A 219 2.07 -28.60 -12.50
C VAL A 219 1.28 -29.47 -13.47
N SER A 220 0.18 -30.10 -13.03
CA SER A 220 -0.69 -30.91 -13.90
C SER A 220 -1.31 -30.08 -15.01
N ASP A 221 -1.89 -28.92 -14.69
CA ASP A 221 -2.49 -28.01 -15.67
C ASP A 221 -1.45 -27.55 -16.71
N MET A 222 -0.23 -27.22 -16.27
CA MET A 222 0.86 -26.78 -17.16
C MET A 222 1.36 -27.90 -18.10
N ILE A 223 1.24 -29.17 -17.71
CA ILE A 223 1.64 -30.31 -18.55
C ILE A 223 0.63 -30.56 -19.66
N GLU A 224 -0.66 -30.41 -19.35
CA GLU A 224 -1.77 -30.58 -20.29
C GLU A 224 -1.79 -29.49 -21.37
N ILE A 225 -1.32 -28.28 -21.04
CA ILE A 225 -1.19 -27.19 -22.00
C ILE A 225 -0.03 -27.47 -22.98
N HIS A 226 -0.36 -27.68 -24.26
CA HIS A 226 0.62 -27.97 -25.33
C HIS A 226 1.15 -26.71 -26.04
N GLU A 227 0.51 -25.56 -25.84
CA GLU A 227 0.89 -24.29 -26.44
C GLU A 227 1.25 -23.26 -25.37
N ASN A 228 2.33 -22.51 -25.57
CA ASN A 228 2.69 -21.41 -24.67
C ASN A 228 1.65 -20.28 -24.77
N LYS A 229 0.71 -20.24 -23.83
CA LYS A 229 -0.27 -19.16 -23.71
C LYS A 229 0.12 -18.21 -22.56
N PRO A 230 -0.37 -16.96 -22.54
CA PRO A 230 -0.15 -16.04 -21.41
C PRO A 230 -0.54 -16.66 -20.05
N GLU A 231 -1.56 -17.51 -20.03
CA GLU A 231 -2.02 -18.26 -18.87
C GLU A 231 -0.94 -19.19 -18.33
N THR A 232 -0.10 -19.78 -19.19
CA THR A 232 1.02 -20.64 -18.79
C THR A 232 2.09 -19.83 -18.05
N ALA A 233 2.36 -18.59 -18.47
CA ALA A 233 3.30 -17.71 -17.76
C ALA A 233 2.75 -17.29 -16.39
N HIS A 234 1.43 -17.05 -16.29
CA HIS A 234 0.78 -16.79 -15.02
C HIS A 234 0.81 -17.99 -14.07
N GLN A 235 0.56 -19.20 -14.59
CA GLN A 235 0.68 -20.45 -13.82
C GLN A 235 2.12 -20.69 -13.35
N LEU A 236 3.12 -20.43 -14.21
CA LEU A 236 4.53 -20.50 -13.84
C LEU A 236 4.86 -19.52 -12.71
N ALA A 237 4.39 -18.26 -12.80
CA ALA A 237 4.60 -17.27 -11.74
C ALA A 237 3.99 -17.72 -10.39
N ARG A 238 2.76 -18.23 -10.41
CA ARG A 238 2.11 -18.80 -9.21
C ARG A 238 2.85 -20.01 -8.65
N LEU A 239 3.36 -20.88 -9.52
CA LEU A 239 4.18 -22.02 -9.12
C LEU A 239 5.46 -21.55 -8.42
N ILE A 240 6.14 -20.53 -8.98
CA ILE A 240 7.34 -19.93 -8.39
C ILE A 240 7.03 -19.36 -7.00
N GLU A 241 5.95 -18.58 -6.84
CA GLU A 241 5.54 -18.03 -5.54
C GLU A 241 5.29 -19.14 -4.49
N MET A 242 4.65 -20.24 -4.89
CA MET A 242 4.41 -21.37 -3.99
C MET A 242 5.68 -22.15 -3.63
N LEU A 243 6.59 -22.32 -4.60
CA LEU A 243 7.89 -22.96 -4.39
C LEU A 243 8.82 -22.12 -3.52
N GLN A 244 8.65 -20.79 -3.54
CA GLN A 244 9.40 -19.89 -2.68
C GLN A 244 9.05 -20.08 -1.20
N GLY A 245 7.80 -20.36 -0.84
CA GLY A 245 7.41 -20.59 0.56
C GLY A 245 7.52 -22.04 1.05
N ALA A 246 8.13 -22.94 0.28
CA ALA A 246 7.93 -24.38 0.41
C ALA A 246 9.18 -25.14 0.89
N THR A 247 9.10 -25.71 2.10
CA THR A 247 10.02 -26.78 2.56
C THR A 247 9.58 -28.12 2.03
N LEU A 248 9.82 -28.36 0.73
CA LEU A 248 9.26 -29.52 0.04
C LEU A 248 10.33 -30.50 -0.43
N THR A 249 10.28 -31.69 0.16
CA THR A 249 10.80 -32.92 -0.45
C THR A 249 9.75 -33.45 -1.42
N PHE A 250 10.00 -33.29 -2.71
CA PHE A 250 9.16 -33.88 -3.74
C PHE A 250 9.66 -35.26 -4.14
N THR A 251 8.79 -36.27 -4.07
CA THR A 251 8.94 -37.54 -4.79
C THR A 251 8.03 -37.52 -6.01
N PHE A 252 8.54 -37.05 -7.15
CA PHE A 252 7.83 -37.17 -8.42
C PHE A 252 8.12 -38.52 -9.06
N LEU A 253 7.07 -39.23 -9.47
CA LEU A 253 7.17 -40.41 -10.33
C LEU A 253 7.64 -39.99 -11.73
N ALA A 254 8.94 -40.18 -11.99
CA ALA A 254 9.60 -40.52 -13.26
C ALA A 254 9.19 -39.84 -14.61
N ASN A 255 8.54 -38.67 -14.64
CA ASN A 255 8.28 -37.95 -15.90
C ASN A 255 9.32 -36.83 -16.14
N LYS A 256 10.16 -36.99 -17.17
CA LYS A 256 11.22 -36.02 -17.55
C LYS A 256 10.70 -34.60 -17.81
N LYS A 257 9.50 -34.45 -18.38
CA LYS A 257 8.91 -33.13 -18.66
C LYS A 257 8.55 -32.40 -17.35
N ILE A 258 8.02 -33.15 -16.38
CA ILE A 258 7.67 -32.64 -15.04
C ILE A 258 8.94 -32.24 -14.28
N MET A 259 9.95 -33.11 -14.29
CA MET A 259 11.23 -32.81 -13.64
C MET A 259 11.86 -31.54 -14.22
N SER A 260 11.93 -31.42 -15.54
CA SER A 260 12.47 -30.22 -16.19
C SER A 260 11.70 -28.95 -15.83
N LEU A 261 10.36 -29.00 -15.80
CA LEU A 261 9.54 -27.85 -15.40
C LEU A 261 9.81 -27.42 -13.96
N ILE A 262 9.92 -28.37 -13.05
CA ILE A 262 10.13 -28.11 -11.63
C ILE A 262 11.55 -27.63 -11.36
N GLU A 263 12.56 -28.24 -11.97
CA GLU A 263 13.96 -27.77 -11.86
C GLU A 263 14.11 -26.33 -12.35
N ASN A 264 13.51 -26.00 -13.49
CA ASN A 264 13.50 -24.62 -14.01
C ASN A 264 12.74 -23.67 -13.07
N SER A 265 11.58 -24.10 -12.55
CA SER A 265 10.78 -23.28 -11.63
C SER A 265 11.50 -23.04 -10.30
N LEU A 266 12.22 -24.04 -9.77
CA LEU A 266 13.07 -23.92 -8.58
C LEU A 266 14.26 -23.00 -8.82
N ALA A 267 14.90 -23.10 -9.99
CA ALA A 267 15.99 -22.21 -10.37
C ALA A 267 15.52 -20.74 -10.47
N ILE A 268 14.31 -20.50 -10.97
CA ILE A 268 13.70 -19.16 -11.01
C ILE A 268 13.27 -18.70 -9.61
N ALA A 269 12.74 -19.61 -8.78
CA ALA A 269 12.33 -19.33 -7.41
C ALA A 269 13.49 -18.89 -6.52
N GLY A 270 14.71 -19.39 -6.78
CA GLY A 270 15.92 -18.93 -6.12
C GLY A 270 16.07 -19.39 -4.67
N THR A 271 15.29 -20.38 -4.22
CA THR A 271 15.35 -20.92 -2.85
C THR A 271 16.35 -22.07 -2.74
N ARG A 272 16.96 -22.26 -1.54
CA ARG A 272 17.92 -23.35 -1.28
C ARG A 272 17.24 -24.63 -0.79
N ILE A 273 15.97 -24.56 -0.42
CA ILE A 273 15.29 -25.58 0.37
C ILE A 273 14.69 -26.75 -0.45
N ALA A 274 14.55 -26.63 -1.77
CA ALA A 274 14.00 -27.72 -2.56
C ALA A 274 15.07 -28.78 -2.90
N SER A 275 15.10 -29.87 -2.13
CA SER A 275 15.83 -31.08 -2.49
C SER A 275 14.91 -32.05 -3.24
N ILE A 276 15.23 -32.33 -4.51
CA ILE A 276 14.56 -33.37 -5.29
C ILE A 276 15.13 -34.72 -4.83
N ILE A 277 14.30 -35.58 -4.25
CA ILE A 277 14.69 -36.97 -3.95
C ILE A 277 14.25 -37.84 -5.12
N TYR A 278 15.23 -38.39 -5.84
CA TYR A 278 15.00 -39.32 -6.94
C TYR A 278 14.57 -40.69 -6.37
N SER A 279 13.35 -41.14 -6.67
CA SER A 279 12.97 -42.55 -6.52
C SER A 279 13.13 -43.25 -7.86
N ASN A 280 14.17 -44.06 -8.01
CA ASN A 280 14.26 -45.01 -9.11
C ASN A 280 13.33 -46.19 -8.81
N SER A 281 12.31 -46.38 -9.65
CA SER A 281 11.59 -47.65 -9.79
C SER A 281 12.04 -48.35 -11.05
#